data_AF-X8DCV2-F1
#
_entry.id   AF-X8DCV2-F1
#
_cell.length_a   1.000
_cell.length_b   1.000
_cell.length_c   1.000
_cell.angle_alpha   90.00
_cell.angle_beta   90.00
_cell.angle_gamma   90.00
#
_symmetry.space_group_name_H-M   'P 1'
#
loop_
_entity.id
_entity.type
_entity.pdbx_description
1 polymer ?
#
loop_
_entity_poly.entity_id
_entity_poly.type
_entity_poly.pdbx_seq_one_letter_code
_entity_poly.pdbx_strand_id
1 'polypeptide(L)'
;MRMAPSIFRHVWSVLRIACEGFNKHVPLEDRKIDALSMFGMQARKKSLLQHLPFVDAPNDGPIENAFRHLPAREVMVAMSGAVRSQIPGHNPAHEKLPALADEWFARYEAGYEVTQWYTAGKTTGAGV
;
A
#
# COMPACT_ATOMS: atom_id res chain seq x y z
N MET A 1 -20.99 -14.44 -0.40
CA MET A 1 -21.23 -13.74 0.88
C MET A 1 -22.15 -12.54 0.68
N ARG A 2 -23.36 -12.53 1.24
CA ARG A 2 -24.36 -11.44 1.04
C ARG A 2 -23.94 -10.10 1.67
N MET A 3 -23.14 -10.12 2.72
CA MET A 3 -22.74 -8.92 3.48
C MET A 3 -21.49 -8.22 2.94
N ALA A 4 -20.78 -8.82 1.99
CA ALA A 4 -19.49 -8.30 1.50
C ALA A 4 -19.59 -6.82 1.05
N PRO A 5 -20.60 -6.38 0.27
CA PRO A 5 -20.69 -4.97 -0.13
C PRO A 5 -20.84 -4.00 1.04
N SER A 6 -21.57 -4.40 2.10
CA SER A 6 -21.76 -3.57 3.30
C SER A 6 -20.44 -3.42 4.08
N ILE A 7 -19.72 -4.54 4.24
CA ILE A 7 -18.40 -4.55 4.91
C ILE A 7 -17.41 -3.67 4.14
N PHE A 8 -17.30 -3.84 2.82
CA PHE A 8 -16.42 -3.01 2.00
C PHE A 8 -16.76 -1.52 2.12
N ARG A 9 -18.05 -1.17 2.14
CA ARG A 9 -18.49 0.22 2.36
C ARG A 9 -18.04 0.76 3.71
N HIS A 10 -18.20 -0.03 4.78
CA HIS A 10 -17.78 0.37 6.13
C HIS A 10 -16.26 0.56 6.21
N VAL A 11 -15.49 -0.44 5.74
CA VAL A 11 -14.02 -0.37 5.68
C VAL A 11 -13.56 0.86 4.90
N TRP A 12 -14.19 1.15 3.77
CA TRP A 12 -13.90 2.34 2.97
C TRP A 12 -14.17 3.64 3.73
N SER A 13 -15.27 3.69 4.51
CA SER A 13 -15.59 4.84 5.36
C SER A 13 -14.53 5.08 6.44
N VAL A 14 -14.05 4.02 7.09
CA VAL A 14 -13.00 4.10 8.12
C VAL A 14 -11.67 4.54 7.51
N LEU A 15 -11.29 3.96 6.37
CA LEU A 15 -10.06 4.35 5.66
C LEU A 15 -10.06 5.83 5.28
N ARG A 16 -11.20 6.36 4.81
CA ARG A 16 -11.34 7.79 4.50
C ARG A 16 -11.10 8.66 5.74
N ILE A 17 -11.67 8.30 6.89
CA ILE A 17 -11.47 9.04 8.14
C ILE A 17 -9.99 9.03 8.55
N ALA A 18 -9.32 7.88 8.42
CA ALA A 18 -7.90 7.77 8.72
C ALA A 18 -7.06 8.69 7.81
N CYS A 19 -7.29 8.67 6.49
CA CYS A 19 -6.59 9.53 5.54
C CYS A 19 -6.82 11.02 5.78
N GLU A 20 -8.07 11.42 6.07
CA GLU A 20 -8.40 12.80 6.45
C GLU A 20 -7.68 13.20 7.74
N GLY A 21 -7.60 12.28 8.72
CA GLY A 21 -6.82 12.46 9.94
C GLY A 21 -5.33 12.67 9.66
N PHE A 22 -4.72 11.87 8.78
CA PHE A 22 -3.32 12.05 8.37
C PHE A 22 -3.08 13.41 7.72
N ASN A 23 -3.92 13.82 6.76
CA ASN A 23 -3.79 15.12 6.11
C ASN A 23 -3.91 16.29 7.11
N LYS A 24 -4.73 16.13 8.16
CA LYS A 24 -4.92 17.14 9.20
C LYS A 24 -3.77 17.21 10.22
N HIS A 25 -3.20 16.06 10.60
CA HIS A 25 -2.29 15.95 11.74
C HIS A 25 -0.82 15.74 11.36
N VAL A 26 -0.53 15.33 10.13
CA VAL A 26 0.84 15.13 9.64
C VAL A 26 1.20 16.25 8.66
N PRO A 27 2.23 17.06 8.95
CA PRO A 27 2.71 18.09 8.04
C PRO A 27 3.02 17.53 6.65
N LEU A 28 2.77 18.33 5.60
CA LEU A 28 3.01 17.90 4.21
C LEU A 28 4.48 17.47 3.98
N GLU A 29 5.41 18.13 4.66
CA GLU A 29 6.83 17.81 4.60
C GLU A 29 7.18 16.39 5.08
N ASP A 30 6.41 15.81 6.01
CA ASP A 30 6.63 14.45 6.49
C ASP A 30 5.90 13.42 5.64
N ARG A 31 4.64 13.71 5.28
CA ARG A 31 3.81 12.78 4.48
C ARG A 31 4.16 12.74 3.00
N LYS A 32 4.79 13.80 2.46
CA LYS A 32 5.22 14.01 1.05
C LYS A 32 4.12 14.03 0.00
N ILE A 33 3.02 13.31 0.21
CA ILE A 33 1.90 13.14 -0.71
C ILE A 33 0.57 13.30 0.04
N ASP A 34 -0.52 13.48 -0.70
CA ASP A 34 -1.86 13.39 -0.15
C ASP A 34 -2.12 11.98 0.41
N ALA A 35 -2.59 11.84 1.65
CA ALA A 35 -2.93 10.53 2.21
C ALA A 35 -4.07 9.83 1.44
N LEU A 36 -4.88 10.58 0.68
CA LEU A 36 -5.89 10.06 -0.24
C LEU A 36 -5.30 9.57 -1.57
N SER A 37 -3.99 9.73 -1.84
CA SER A 37 -3.36 9.31 -3.10
C SER A 37 -3.53 7.82 -3.38
N MET A 38 -3.61 7.00 -2.33
CA MET A 38 -3.89 5.56 -2.44
C MET A 38 -5.33 5.24 -2.89
N PHE A 39 -6.24 6.20 -2.81
CA PHE A 39 -7.67 6.04 -3.05
C PHE A 39 -8.05 6.69 -4.39
N GLY A 40 -7.75 6.01 -5.49
CA GLY A 40 -7.76 6.57 -6.85
C GLY A 40 -9.00 7.39 -7.25
N MET A 41 -10.21 7.02 -6.80
CA MET A 41 -11.42 7.80 -7.14
C MET A 41 -11.51 9.12 -6.35
N GLN A 42 -11.17 9.13 -5.07
CA GLN A 42 -11.16 10.32 -4.22
C GLN A 42 -9.99 11.25 -4.57
N ALA A 43 -8.83 10.67 -4.84
CA ALA A 43 -7.69 11.35 -5.41
C ALA A 43 -8.06 12.11 -6.69
N ARG A 44 -8.65 11.43 -7.68
CA ARG A 44 -9.06 12.08 -8.95
C ARG A 44 -10.11 13.16 -8.73
N LYS A 45 -11.11 12.92 -7.87
CA LYS A 45 -12.12 13.93 -7.52
C LYS A 45 -11.48 15.18 -6.91
N LYS A 46 -10.53 15.00 -5.99
CA LYS A 46 -9.86 16.09 -5.29
C LYS A 46 -8.91 16.88 -6.18
N SER A 47 -8.10 16.20 -7.00
CA SER A 47 -7.28 16.85 -8.01
C SER A 47 -8.14 17.68 -8.97
N LEU A 48 -9.28 17.13 -9.44
CA LEU A 48 -10.21 17.89 -10.28
C LEU A 48 -10.74 19.15 -9.56
N LEU A 49 -11.14 19.03 -8.29
CA LEU A 49 -11.62 20.17 -7.50
C LEU A 49 -10.53 21.24 -7.27
N GLN A 50 -9.29 20.83 -7.03
CA GLN A 50 -8.14 21.73 -6.87
C GLN A 50 -7.79 22.48 -8.17
N HIS A 51 -8.17 21.95 -9.33
CA HIS A 51 -7.97 22.61 -10.62
C HIS A 51 -9.13 23.53 -11.04
N LEU A 52 -10.23 23.60 -10.27
CA LEU A 52 -11.36 24.47 -10.59
C LEU A 52 -11.16 25.88 -10.00
N PRO A 53 -11.24 26.95 -10.81
CA PRO A 53 -10.89 28.32 -10.40
C PRO A 53 -11.83 28.96 -9.36
N PHE A 54 -12.94 28.30 -9.01
CA PHE A 54 -13.95 28.81 -8.08
C PHE A 54 -14.17 27.90 -6.87
N VAL A 55 -13.28 26.93 -6.64
CA VAL A 55 -13.37 25.99 -5.52
C VAL A 55 -12.12 26.13 -4.66
N ASP A 56 -12.32 26.56 -3.42
CA ASP A 56 -11.23 26.65 -2.45
C ASP A 56 -11.00 25.27 -1.82
N ALA A 57 -10.11 24.50 -2.43
CA ALA A 57 -9.78 23.15 -1.99
C ALA A 57 -8.42 23.14 -1.26
N PRO A 58 -8.30 22.53 -0.06
CA PRO A 58 -7.05 22.45 0.66
C PRO A 58 -5.92 21.82 -0.19
N ASN A 59 -4.73 22.44 -0.16
CA ASN A 59 -3.54 21.90 -0.80
C ASN A 59 -2.91 20.82 0.08
N ASP A 60 -3.38 19.58 -0.11
CA ASP A 60 -2.84 18.42 0.57
C ASP A 60 -1.66 17.77 -0.18
N GLY A 61 -0.93 18.52 -0.99
CA GLY A 61 0.21 17.98 -1.74
C GLY A 61 -0.17 17.13 -2.95
N PRO A 62 0.84 16.58 -3.64
CA PRO A 62 0.62 15.88 -4.90
C PRO A 62 -0.08 14.54 -4.69
N ILE A 63 -0.92 14.20 -5.66
CA ILE A 63 -1.54 12.88 -5.77
C ILE A 63 -0.62 12.02 -6.63
N GLU A 64 0.10 11.09 -6.01
CA GLU A 64 1.04 10.23 -6.70
C GLU A 64 0.74 8.74 -6.53
N ASN A 65 1.00 7.97 -7.59
CA ASN A 65 0.98 6.52 -7.52
C ASN A 65 2.40 6.02 -7.22
N ALA A 66 2.57 5.39 -6.05
CA ALA A 66 3.84 4.77 -5.64
C ALA A 66 4.37 3.76 -6.67
N PHE A 67 3.47 3.11 -7.42
CA PHE A 67 3.80 2.10 -8.42
C PHE A 67 3.85 2.65 -9.86
N ARG A 68 3.87 3.98 -10.06
CA ARG A 68 3.85 4.59 -11.41
C ARG A 68 4.98 4.13 -12.33
N HIS A 69 6.10 3.70 -11.73
CA HIS A 69 7.29 3.25 -12.43
C HIS A 69 7.25 1.75 -12.77
N LEU A 70 6.25 1.01 -12.26
CA LEU A 70 6.09 -0.41 -12.51
C LEU A 70 5.15 -0.68 -13.69
N PRO A 71 5.37 -1.76 -14.45
CA PRO A 71 4.42 -2.19 -15.46
C PRO A 71 3.05 -2.49 -14.84
N ALA A 72 1.98 -1.93 -15.42
CA ALA A 72 0.61 -2.11 -14.89
C ALA A 72 0.20 -3.60 -14.77
N ARG A 73 0.72 -4.45 -15.67
CA ARG A 73 0.49 -5.90 -15.63
C ARG A 73 1.02 -6.54 -14.34
N GLU A 74 2.19 -6.12 -13.86
CA GLU A 74 2.80 -6.67 -12.65
C GLU A 74 2.01 -6.27 -11.40
N VAL A 75 1.59 -5.01 -11.33
CA VAL A 75 0.71 -4.51 -10.26
C VAL A 75 -0.61 -5.28 -10.23
N MET A 76 -1.20 -5.55 -11.40
CA MET A 76 -2.43 -6.34 -11.50
C MET A 76 -2.23 -7.80 -11.08
N VAL A 77 -1.10 -8.42 -11.44
CA VAL A 77 -0.77 -9.78 -10.99
C VAL A 77 -0.66 -9.81 -9.46
N ALA A 78 0.10 -8.89 -8.86
CA ALA A 78 0.25 -8.80 -7.40
C ALA A 78 -1.10 -8.58 -6.69
N MET A 79 -1.91 -7.64 -7.18
CA MET A 79 -3.23 -7.35 -6.60
C MET A 79 -4.19 -8.55 -6.73
N SER A 80 -4.15 -9.26 -7.86
CA SER A 80 -4.95 -10.47 -8.05
C SER A 80 -4.55 -11.60 -7.08
N GLY A 81 -3.25 -11.78 -6.83
CA GLY A 81 -2.74 -12.72 -5.84
C GLY A 81 -3.22 -12.37 -4.44
N ALA A 82 -3.06 -11.12 -4.03
CA ALA A 82 -3.53 -10.63 -2.73
C ALA A 82 -5.03 -10.82 -2.53
N VAL A 83 -5.87 -10.52 -3.53
CA VAL A 83 -7.32 -10.75 -3.41
C VAL A 83 -7.62 -12.25 -3.30
N ARG A 84 -6.96 -13.08 -4.12
CA ARG A 84 -7.16 -14.53 -4.11
C ARG A 84 -6.77 -15.16 -2.77
N SER A 85 -5.72 -14.65 -2.14
CA SER A 85 -5.27 -15.14 -0.83
C SER A 85 -6.25 -14.87 0.31
N GLN A 86 -7.20 -13.94 0.11
CA GLN A 86 -8.27 -13.64 1.07
C GLN A 86 -9.55 -14.48 0.83
N ILE A 87 -9.64 -15.26 -0.24
CA ILE A 87 -10.85 -16.02 -0.58
C ILE A 87 -10.90 -17.34 0.21
N PRO A 88 -12.06 -17.70 0.80
CA PRO A 88 -12.22 -19.00 1.44
C PRO A 88 -11.90 -20.16 0.49
N GLY A 89 -11.09 -21.11 0.95
CA GLY A 89 -10.61 -22.22 0.13
C GLY A 89 -9.34 -21.94 -0.68
N HIS A 90 -8.68 -20.80 -0.45
CA HIS A 90 -7.30 -20.60 -0.91
C HIS A 90 -6.38 -21.69 -0.38
N ASN A 91 -5.56 -22.27 -1.25
CA ASN A 91 -4.54 -23.23 -0.88
C ASN A 91 -3.16 -22.59 -1.10
N PRO A 92 -2.46 -22.19 -0.02
CA PRO A 92 -1.14 -21.56 -0.11
C PRO A 92 -0.10 -22.39 -0.85
N ALA A 93 -0.22 -23.72 -0.88
CA ALA A 93 0.76 -24.60 -1.51
C ALA A 93 0.89 -24.43 -3.04
N HIS A 94 -0.08 -23.78 -3.69
CA HIS A 94 -0.08 -23.54 -5.13
C HIS A 94 -0.06 -22.04 -5.48
N GLU A 95 0.24 -21.19 -4.51
CA GLU A 95 0.30 -19.76 -4.74
C GLU A 95 1.56 -19.40 -5.55
N LYS A 96 1.39 -18.57 -6.58
CA LYS A 96 2.52 -18.05 -7.36
C LYS A 96 3.12 -16.88 -6.59
N LEU A 97 4.09 -17.18 -5.75
CA LEU A 97 4.82 -16.19 -4.98
C LEU A 97 5.94 -15.56 -5.83
N PRO A 98 6.32 -14.29 -5.54
CA PRO A 98 7.49 -13.70 -6.16
C PRO A 98 8.76 -14.43 -5.69
N ALA A 99 9.81 -14.45 -6.52
CA ALA A 99 11.09 -15.07 -6.18
C ALA A 99 11.70 -14.55 -4.85
N LEU A 100 11.40 -13.29 -4.50
CA LEU A 100 11.79 -12.70 -3.22
C LEU A 100 11.22 -13.46 -2.01
N ALA A 101 10.03 -14.07 -2.14
CA ALA A 101 9.43 -14.84 -1.05
C ALA A 101 10.25 -16.09 -0.72
N ASP A 102 10.72 -16.81 -1.75
CA ASP A 102 11.58 -17.99 -1.55
C ASP A 102 12.88 -17.62 -0.85
N GLU A 103 13.51 -16.50 -1.26
CA GLU A 103 14.70 -15.99 -0.60
C GLU A 103 14.42 -15.58 0.85
N TRP A 104 13.28 -14.94 1.10
CA TRP A 104 12.87 -14.55 2.44
C TRP A 104 12.67 -15.76 3.35
N PHE A 105 11.96 -16.80 2.88
CA PHE A 105 11.76 -18.04 3.63
C PHE A 105 13.09 -18.75 3.90
N ALA A 106 13.95 -18.87 2.89
CA ALA A 106 15.26 -19.49 3.05
C ALA A 106 16.12 -18.77 4.10
N ARG A 107 16.10 -17.44 4.11
CA ARG A 107 16.83 -16.64 5.12
C ARG A 107 16.19 -16.76 6.51
N TYR A 108 14.87 -16.75 6.60
CA TYR A 108 14.16 -16.95 7.86
C TYR A 108 14.50 -18.31 8.48
N GLU A 109 14.44 -19.40 7.70
CA GLU A 109 14.78 -20.75 8.15
C GLU A 109 16.27 -20.89 8.52
N ALA A 110 17.15 -20.11 7.88
CA ALA A 110 18.57 -20.03 8.24
C ALA A 110 18.84 -19.18 9.52
N GLY A 111 17.79 -18.66 10.18
CA GLY A 111 17.90 -17.86 11.39
C GLY A 111 18.32 -16.40 11.17
N TYR A 112 18.23 -15.89 9.93
CA TYR A 112 18.51 -14.50 9.62
C TYR A 112 17.41 -13.58 10.19
N GLU A 113 17.81 -12.40 10.68
CA GLU A 113 16.89 -11.36 11.10
C GLU A 113 16.25 -10.70 9.86
N VAL A 114 15.12 -11.28 9.43
CA VAL A 114 14.38 -10.87 8.23
C VAL A 114 13.55 -9.59 8.41
N THR A 115 13.34 -9.11 9.64
CA THR A 115 12.65 -7.83 9.90
C THR A 115 13.53 -6.63 9.53
N GLN A 116 14.85 -6.84 9.61
CA GLN A 116 15.93 -5.97 9.17
C GLN A 116 16.46 -6.40 7.80
N TRP A 117 15.55 -6.72 6.86
CA TRP A 117 15.88 -7.25 5.55
C TRP A 117 17.05 -6.53 4.85
N TYR A 118 17.06 -5.19 4.89
CA TYR A 118 18.05 -4.34 4.22
C TYR A 118 19.30 -4.01 5.05
N THR A 119 19.32 -4.35 6.34
CA THR A 119 20.37 -3.93 7.29
C THR A 119 21.03 -5.08 8.03
N ALA A 120 20.36 -6.20 8.27
CA ALA A 120 20.88 -7.29 9.09
C ALA A 120 22.18 -7.90 8.55
N GLY A 121 22.37 -7.97 7.22
CA GLY A 121 23.62 -8.42 6.61
C GLY A 121 24.80 -7.44 6.74
N LYS A 122 24.55 -6.19 7.15
CA LYS A 122 25.61 -5.19 7.39
C LYS A 122 26.19 -5.30 8.80
N THR A 123 25.43 -5.85 9.75
CA THR A 123 25.82 -5.94 11.17
C THR A 123 26.88 -7.02 11.40
N THR A 124 26.91 -8.10 10.58
CA THR A 124 27.88 -9.19 10.70
C THR A 124 29.32 -8.78 10.33
N GLY A 125 29.53 -7.57 9.77
CA GLY A 125 30.85 -7.03 9.45
C GLY A 125 31.54 -6.25 10.59
N ALA A 126 30.87 -6.06 11.73
CA ALA A 126 31.43 -5.38 12.90
C ALA A 126 31.78 -6.39 14.00
N GLY A 127 32.64 -7.36 13.67
CA GLY A 127 33.32 -8.22 14.64
C GLY A 127 34.65 -7.60 15.01
N VAL A 128 34.74 -7.05 16.22
CA VAL A 128 35.97 -6.96 17.02
C VAL A 128 36.23 -8.34 17.61
#